data_AF-A0A660SEB8-F1
#
_entry.id   AF-A0A660SEB8-F1
#
_cell.length_a   1.000
_cell.length_b   1.000
_cell.length_c   1.000
_cell.angle_alpha   90.00
_cell.angle_beta   90.00
_cell.angle_gamma   90.00
#
_symmetry.space_group_name_H-M   'P 1'
#
loop_
_entity.id
_entity.type
_entity.pdbx_description
1 polymer ?
#
loop_
_entity_poly.entity_id
_entity_poly.type
_entity_poly.pdbx_seq_one_letter_code
_entity_poly.pdbx_strand_id
1 'polypeptide(L)'
;MIYSEYLNIKTNGFSDIINITNDIQKIATNSNILDGMINVFVTGSTASISTIEFEPALVEDVKEQLEKMISKNLKTRHSETWGDDN
;
A
#
# COMPACT_ATOMS: atom_id res chain seq x y z
N MET A 1 -13.60 -1.60 22.82
CA MET A 1 -14.45 -1.21 21.68
C MET A 1 -13.69 -1.53 20.40
N ILE A 2 -14.35 -2.04 19.36
CA ILE A 2 -13.71 -2.33 18.07
C ILE A 2 -14.51 -1.59 17.00
N TYR A 3 -13.81 -0.87 16.13
CA TYR A 3 -14.37 -0.15 15.00
C TYR A 3 -13.62 -0.58 13.74
N SER A 4 -14.34 -0.89 12.67
CA SER A 4 -13.74 -1.39 11.42
C SER A 4 -14.42 -0.75 10.21
N GLU A 5 -13.61 -0.34 9.23
CA GLU A 5 -14.06 0.17 7.94
C GLU A 5 -13.22 -0.44 6.82
N TYR A 6 -13.77 -0.42 5.60
CA TYR A 6 -13.09 -0.85 4.38
C TYR A 6 -12.79 0.37 3.50
N LEU A 7 -11.55 0.48 3.05
CA LEU A 7 -11.14 1.45 2.04
C LEU A 7 -10.96 0.76 0.69
N ASN A 8 -11.63 1.28 -0.34
CA ASN A 8 -11.45 0.83 -1.71
C ASN A 8 -10.59 1.86 -2.45
N ILE A 9 -9.36 1.48 -2.78
CA ILE A 9 -8.38 2.35 -3.43
C ILE A 9 -8.09 1.80 -4.82
N LYS A 10 -8.22 2.66 -5.84
CA LYS A 10 -7.84 2.32 -7.20
C LYS A 10 -6.38 2.67 -7.43
N THR A 11 -5.59 1.72 -7.92
CA THR A 11 -4.17 1.91 -8.25
C THR A 11 -3.93 1.79 -9.75
N ASN A 12 -2.81 2.34 -10.23
CA ASN A 12 -2.34 2.15 -11.59
C ASN A 12 -1.43 0.91 -11.75
N GLY A 13 -1.19 0.15 -10.67
CA GLY A 13 -0.23 -0.95 -10.64
C GLY A 13 1.23 -0.47 -10.61
N PHE A 14 2.18 -1.41 -10.66
CA PHE A 14 3.62 -1.16 -10.81
C PHE A 14 4.18 -0.10 -9.85
N SER A 15 4.11 -0.38 -8.55
CA SER A 15 4.62 0.49 -7.47
C SER A 15 3.93 1.86 -7.38
N ASP A 16 2.66 1.97 -7.76
CA ASP A 16 1.85 3.17 -7.49
C ASP A 16 1.75 3.42 -5.97
N ILE A 17 2.09 4.63 -5.51
CA ILE A 17 2.14 5.01 -4.10
C ILE A 17 1.03 6.03 -3.84
N ILE A 18 0.08 5.68 -3.00
CA ILE A 18 -1.11 6.49 -2.70
C ILE A 18 -1.10 6.88 -1.23
N ASN A 19 -1.21 8.17 -0.95
CA ASN A 19 -1.33 8.67 0.41
C ASN A 19 -2.76 8.47 0.94
N ILE A 20 -2.91 7.61 1.93
CA ILE A 20 -4.19 7.32 2.61
C ILE A 20 -4.30 7.96 4.00
N THR A 21 -3.36 8.83 4.39
CA THR A 21 -3.29 9.41 5.76
C THR A 21 -4.59 10.09 6.16
N ASN A 22 -5.16 10.90 5.26
CA ASN A 22 -6.41 11.62 5.52
C ASN A 22 -7.61 10.66 5.67
N ASP A 23 -7.61 9.54 4.95
CA ASP A 23 -8.68 8.54 5.05
C ASP A 23 -8.60 7.80 6.40
N ILE A 24 -7.39 7.41 6.81
CA ILE A 24 -7.16 6.79 8.12
C ILE A 24 -7.53 7.77 9.26
N GLN A 25 -7.19 9.05 9.14
CA GLN A 25 -7.53 10.05 10.15
C GLN A 25 -9.05 10.27 10.29
N LYS A 26 -9.79 10.23 9.18
CA LYS A 26 -11.27 10.27 9.21
C LYS A 26 -11.84 9.05 9.91
N ILE A 27 -11.36 7.85 9.58
CA ILE A 27 -11.80 6.59 10.22
C ILE A 27 -11.52 6.63 11.73
N ALA A 28 -10.33 7.09 12.13
CA ALA A 28 -9.97 7.24 13.53
C ALA A 28 -10.91 8.20 14.27
N THR A 29 -11.19 9.37 13.66
CA THR A 29 -12.12 10.36 14.22
C THR A 29 -13.54 9.79 14.36
N ASN A 30 -14.02 9.07 13.34
CA ASN A 30 -15.36 8.47 13.34
C ASN A 30 -15.51 7.33 14.37
N SER A 31 -14.41 6.67 14.75
CA SER A 31 -14.43 5.57 15.71
C SER A 31 -14.83 5.99 17.13
N ASN A 32 -14.68 7.27 17.48
CA ASN A 32 -14.84 7.80 18.85
C ASN A 32 -14.00 7.05 19.91
N ILE A 33 -12.93 6.36 19.50
CA ILE A 33 -11.95 5.74 20.41
C ILE A 33 -10.90 6.80 20.76
N LEU A 34 -10.79 7.17 22.04
CA LEU A 34 -9.84 8.20 22.49
C LEU A 34 -8.40 7.66 22.56
N ASP A 35 -8.24 6.46 23.10
CA ASP A 35 -6.94 5.80 23.27
C ASP A 35 -7.02 4.35 22.79
N GLY A 36 -6.12 3.96 21.90
CA GLY A 36 -6.12 2.64 21.31
C GLY A 36 -5.06 2.46 20.21
N MET A 37 -5.31 1.49 19.34
CA MET A 37 -4.43 1.14 18.23
C MET A 37 -5.23 1.05 16.94
N ILE A 38 -4.66 1.57 15.86
CA ILE A 38 -5.19 1.42 14.50
C ILE A 38 -4.41 0.31 13.81
N ASN A 39 -5.12 -0.68 13.27
CA ASN A 39 -4.56 -1.68 12.38
C ASN A 39 -4.97 -1.38 10.95
N VAL A 40 -4.00 -1.18 10.06
CA VAL A 40 -4.24 -0.98 8.62
C VAL A 40 -3.72 -2.21 7.89
N PHE A 41 -4.62 -2.91 7.21
CA PHE A 41 -4.32 -4.16 6.53
C PHE A 41 -4.78 -4.10 5.08
N VAL A 42 -3.93 -4.55 4.17
CA VAL A 42 -4.26 -4.68 2.74
C VAL A 42 -4.61 -6.12 2.43
N THR A 43 -5.72 -6.33 1.71
CA THR A 43 -6.14 -7.65 1.27
C THR A 43 -5.39 -8.04 0.00
N GLY A 44 -4.62 -9.13 0.04
CA GLY A 44 -3.86 -9.66 -1.10
C GLY A 44 -2.35 -9.65 -0.88
N SER A 45 -1.59 -10.19 -1.83
CA SER A 45 -0.13 -10.37 -1.75
C SER A 45 0.68 -9.35 -2.55
N THR A 46 0.03 -8.54 -3.39
CA THR A 46 0.69 -7.65 -4.37
C THR A 46 0.69 -6.17 -4.00
N ALA A 47 0.31 -5.86 -2.75
CA ALA A 47 0.31 -4.51 -2.21
C ALA A 47 0.81 -4.52 -0.75
N SER A 48 1.27 -3.37 -0.28
CA SER A 48 1.79 -3.20 1.07
C SER A 48 1.34 -1.88 1.69
N ILE A 49 1.25 -1.83 3.02
CA ILE A 49 1.10 -0.60 3.78
C ILE A 49 2.46 -0.21 4.33
N SER A 50 2.83 1.06 4.18
CA SER A 50 4.07 1.62 4.73
C SER A 50 3.84 3.07 5.14
N THR A 51 4.83 3.65 5.83
CA THR A 51 4.86 5.05 6.24
C THR A 51 6.15 5.68 5.74
N ILE A 52 6.03 6.77 5.00
CA ILE A 52 7.13 7.61 4.53
C ILE A 52 6.68 9.08 4.57
N GLU A 53 7.63 10.02 4.50
CA GLU A 53 7.27 11.39 4.15
C GLU A 53 6.67 11.42 2.75
N PHE A 54 5.45 11.97 2.61
CA PHE A 54 4.77 12.01 1.32
C PHE A 54 5.12 13.31 0.58
N GLU A 55 6.36 13.36 0.09
CA GLU A 55 6.88 14.43 -0.75
C GLU A 55 7.06 13.90 -2.19
N PRO A 56 6.68 14.65 -3.24
CA PRO A 56 6.71 14.16 -4.61
C PRO A 56 8.03 13.56 -5.09
N ALA A 57 9.18 14.16 -4.76
CA ALA A 57 10.49 13.62 -5.17
C ALA A 57 10.82 12.32 -4.43
N LEU A 58 10.58 12.25 -3.10
CA LEU A 58 10.80 11.01 -2.34
C LEU A 58 9.89 9.86 -2.82
N VAL A 59 8.64 10.16 -3.22
CA VAL A 59 7.74 9.17 -3.80
C VAL A 59 8.33 8.58 -5.08
N GLU A 60 8.90 9.42 -5.95
CA GLU A 60 9.58 8.94 -7.16
C GLU A 60 10.88 8.20 -6.83
N ASP A 61 11.68 8.65 -5.87
CA ASP A 61 12.88 7.94 -5.41
C ASP A 61 12.54 6.50 -4.96
N VAL A 62 11.46 6.33 -4.17
CA VAL A 62 11.01 5.01 -3.71
C VAL A 62 10.56 4.14 -4.90
N LYS A 63 9.79 4.69 -5.83
CA LYS A 63 9.38 3.97 -7.05
C LYS A 63 10.58 3.49 -7.85
N GLU A 64 11.58 4.34 -8.03
CA GLU A 64 12.80 3.99 -8.74
C GLU A 64 13.59 2.89 -8.03
N GLN A 65 13.72 2.94 -6.70
CA GLN A 65 14.41 1.89 -5.96
C GLN A 65 13.67 0.56 -6.03
N LEU A 66 12.34 0.57 -5.94
CA LEU A 66 11.53 -0.64 -6.10
C LEU A 66 11.71 -1.26 -7.49
N GLU A 67 11.68 -0.46 -8.55
CA GLU A 67 11.91 -0.96 -9.92
C GLU A 67 13.35 -1.47 -10.11
N LYS A 68 14.36 -0.87 -9.44
CA LYS A 68 15.74 -1.38 -9.46
C LYS A 68 15.87 -2.72 -8.73
N MET A 69 15.20 -2.89 -7.58
CA MET A 69 15.26 -4.09 -6.77
C MET A 69 14.44 -5.25 -7.35
N ILE A 70 13.22 -4.94 -7.81
CA ILE A 70 12.23 -5.91 -8.28
C ILE A 70 11.55 -5.29 -9.52
N SER A 71 12.29 -5.27 -10.63
CA SER A 71 11.76 -4.73 -11.89
C SER A 71 10.52 -5.48 -12.34
N LYS A 72 9.53 -4.75 -12.88
CA LYS A 72 8.37 -5.36 -13.52
C LYS A 72 8.69 -6.26 -14.72
N ASN A 73 9.89 -6.12 -15.29
CA ASN A 73 10.36 -6.94 -16.40
C ASN A 73 11.25 -8.10 -15.93
N LEU A 74 11.42 -8.27 -14.61
CA LEU A 74 12.24 -9.33 -14.05
C LEU A 74 11.56 -10.68 -14.28
N LYS A 75 12.28 -11.59 -14.94
CA LYS A 75 11.82 -12.97 -15.04
C LYS A 75 11.92 -13.66 -13.68
N THR A 76 10.80 -14.14 -13.14
CA THR A 76 10.78 -14.84 -11.86
C THR A 76 10.39 -16.31 -12.03
N ARG A 77 10.78 -17.16 -11.09
CA ARG A 77 10.28 -18.55 -11.06
C ARG A 77 8.77 -18.62 -10.77
N HIS A 78 8.25 -17.61 -10.08
CA HIS A 78 6.81 -17.48 -9.80
C HIS A 78 6.03 -17.36 -11.11
N SER A 79 6.47 -16.46 -12.00
CA SER A 79 5.83 -16.24 -13.29
C SER A 79 5.87 -17.44 -14.22
N GLU A 80 6.91 -18.26 -14.12
CA GLU A 80 7.04 -19.51 -14.86
C GLU A 80 6.14 -20.64 -14.34
N THR A 81 5.61 -20.54 -13.11
CA THR A 81 4.84 -21.64 -12.51
C THR A 81 3.43 -21.74 -13.11
N TRP A 82 2.75 -20.61 -13.28
CA TRP A 82 1.36 -20.56 -13.77
C TRP A 82 1.16 -19.60 -14.95
N GLY A 83 2.20 -18.89 -15.38
CA GLY A 83 2.11 -17.88 -16.43
C GLY A 83 1.47 -16.58 -15.97
N ASP A 84 1.32 -16.38 -14.66
CA ASP A 84 0.85 -15.13 -14.05
C ASP A 84 1.92 -14.50 -13.16
N ASP A 85 1.93 -13.17 -13.11
CA ASP A 85 2.79 -12.39 -12.20
C ASP A 85 2.00 -11.92 -10.96
N ASN A 86 0.83 -12.57 -10.74
CA ASN A 86 -0.36 -12.08 -10.01
C ASN A 86 -1.05 -10.91 -10.74
#